data_AF-A0A3R9UAM8-F1
#
_entry.id   AF-A0A3R9UAM8-F1
#
_cell.length_a   1.000
_cell.length_b   1.000
_cell.length_c   1.000
_cell.angle_alpha   90.00
_cell.angle_beta   90.00
_cell.angle_gamma   90.00
#
_symmetry.space_group_name_H-M   'P 1'
#
loop_
_entity.id
_entity.type
_entity.pdbx_description
1 polymer ?
#
loop_
_entity_poly.entity_id
_entity_poly.type
_entity_poly.pdbx_seq_one_letter_code
_entity_poly.pdbx_strand_id
1 'polypeptide(L)' 'MTRRRPPPCELPGPHGLARPRLYVVGWRCDRHTPAALAGRPEAPPGPGWPPGNYLNARTAEPPPHFQE' A
#
# COMPACT_ATOMS: atom_id res chain seq x y z
N MET A 1 14.38 -10.44 -18.07
CA MET A 1 13.16 -10.60 -17.25
C MET A 1 12.05 -9.77 -17.86
N THR A 2 11.07 -10.39 -18.54
CA THR A 2 9.91 -9.67 -19.09
C THR A 2 8.97 -9.29 -17.95
N ARG A 3 8.71 -7.99 -17.75
CA ARG A 3 7.69 -7.56 -16.77
C ARG A 3 6.33 -7.98 -17.30
N ARG A 4 5.72 -8.99 -16.66
CA ARG A 4 4.35 -9.38 -16.99
C ARG A 4 3.43 -8.18 -16.77
N ARG A 5 2.51 -7.97 -17.70
CA ARG A 5 1.45 -6.97 -17.52
C ARG A 5 0.61 -7.39 -16.31
N PRO A 6 0.34 -6.49 -15.36
CA PRO A 6 -0.53 -6.81 -14.25
C PRO A 6 -1.91 -7.21 -14.78
N PRO A 7 -2.56 -8.21 -14.16
CA PRO A 7 -3.94 -8.57 -14.42
C PRO A 7 -4.89 -7.36 -14.33
N PRO A 8 -6.04 -7.42 -15.03
CA PRO A 8 -7.07 -6.40 -14.92
C PRO A 8 -7.72 -6.41 -13.52
N CYS A 9 -8.50 -5.37 -13.24
CA CYS A 9 -9.35 -5.32 -12.06
C CYS A 9 -10.43 -6.42 -12.12
N GLU A 10 -10.73 -7.04 -10.99
CA GLU A 10 -11.63 -8.21 -10.92
C GLU A 10 -13.10 -7.87 -10.63
N LEU A 11 -13.40 -6.63 -10.23
CA LEU A 11 -14.78 -6.19 -9.94
C LEU A 11 -15.53 -5.72 -11.19
N PRO A 12 -16.84 -6.01 -11.29
CA PRO A 12 -17.69 -5.49 -12.36
C PRO A 12 -17.96 -3.99 -12.20
N GLY A 13 -18.34 -3.33 -13.29
CA GLY A 13 -18.77 -1.93 -13.29
C GLY A 13 -17.74 -0.96 -13.87
N PRO A 14 -17.93 0.35 -13.66
CA PRO A 14 -17.07 1.37 -14.26
C PRO A 14 -15.68 1.37 -13.63
N HIS A 15 -14.66 1.16 -14.45
CA HIS A 15 -13.25 1.19 -14.04
C HIS A 15 -12.64 2.58 -14.18
N GLY A 16 -11.58 2.82 -13.41
CA GLY A 16 -10.73 4.00 -13.58
C GLY A 16 -9.59 3.74 -14.56
N LEU A 17 -8.91 4.81 -14.98
CA LEU A 17 -7.85 4.77 -16.00
C LEU A 17 -6.49 4.37 -15.42
N ALA A 18 -6.36 4.26 -14.09
CA ALA A 18 -5.10 3.93 -13.46
C ALA A 18 -4.76 2.44 -13.59
N ARG A 19 -3.46 2.15 -13.58
CA ARG A 19 -2.96 0.77 -13.60
C ARG A 19 -3.42 0.02 -12.34
N PRO A 20 -3.93 -1.22 -12.47
CA PRO A 20 -4.37 -1.99 -11.30
C PRO A 20 -3.25 -2.19 -10.28
N ARG A 21 -3.62 -2.08 -9.01
CA ARG A 21 -2.78 -2.33 -7.84
C ARG A 21 -3.18 -3.67 -7.21
N LEU A 22 -2.19 -4.37 -6.67
CA LEU A 22 -2.43 -5.62 -5.94
C LEU A 22 -2.78 -5.30 -4.48
N TYR A 23 -3.93 -5.78 -4.03
CA TYR A 23 -4.37 -5.76 -2.64
C TYR A 23 -4.53 -7.20 -2.13
N VAL A 24 -4.73 -7.37 -0.83
CA VAL A 24 -5.02 -8.69 -0.22
C VAL A 24 -6.25 -9.34 -0.86
N VAL A 25 -7.22 -8.54 -1.29
CA VAL A 25 -8.47 -8.98 -1.95
C VAL A 25 -8.35 -9.17 -3.47
N GLY A 26 -7.13 -9.05 -4.03
CA GLY A 26 -6.86 -9.21 -5.46
C GLY A 26 -6.55 -7.91 -6.20
N TRP A 27 -6.64 -7.94 -7.53
CA TRP A 27 -6.26 -6.81 -8.39
C TRP A 27 -7.39 -5.78 -8.48
N ARG A 28 -7.07 -4.52 -8.20
CA ARG A 28 -8.06 -3.43 -8.15
C ARG A 28 -7.58 -2.17 -8.85
N CYS A 29 -8.47 -1.52 -9.61
CA CYS A 29 -8.24 -0.16 -10.13
C CYS A 29 -8.50 0.89 -9.04
N ASP A 30 -8.19 2.15 -9.34
CA ASP A 30 -8.38 3.31 -8.45
C ASP A 30 -9.83 3.44 -7.93
N ARG A 31 -10.83 3.14 -8.76
CA ARG A 31 -12.25 3.14 -8.35
C ARG A 31 -12.66 1.97 -7.46
N HIS A 32 -11.87 0.91 -7.41
CA HIS A 32 -12.19 -0.36 -6.74
C HIS A 32 -11.21 -0.68 -5.61
N THR A 33 -10.47 0.33 -5.14
CA THR A 33 -9.65 0.17 -3.95
C THR A 33 -10.53 -0.19 -2.75
N PRO A 34 -10.00 -0.93 -1.75
CA PRO A 34 -10.76 -1.23 -0.53
C PRO A 34 -11.31 0.04 0.15
N ALA A 35 -10.56 1.15 0.10
CA ALA A 35 -11.01 2.45 0.60
C ALA A 35 -12.20 3.00 -0.20
N ALA A 36 -12.13 2.99 -1.53
CA ALA A 36 -13.22 3.46 -2.39
C ALA A 36 -14.50 2.64 -2.21
N LEU A 37 -14.37 1.31 -2.07
CA LEU A 37 -15.50 0.42 -1.78
C LEU A 37 -16.12 0.68 -0.40
N ALA A 38 -15.30 1.10 0.57
CA ALA A 38 -15.76 1.54 1.88
C ALA A 38 -16.25 3.00 1.92
N GLY A 39 -16.34 3.68 0.77
CA GLY A 39 -16.76 5.08 0.68
C GLY A 39 -15.75 6.08 1.26
N ARG A 40 -14.49 5.67 1.44
CA ARG A 40 -13.41 6.52 1.96
C ARG A 40 -12.61 7.15 0.83
N PRO A 41 -12.09 8.38 1.03
CA PRO A 41 -11.21 9.02 0.04
C PRO A 41 -9.89 8.25 -0.12
N GLU A 42 -9.21 8.47 -1.24
CA GLU A 42 -7.86 7.92 -1.47
C GLU A 42 -6.89 8.45 -0.41
N ALA A 43 -6.02 7.57 0.10
CA ALA A 43 -5.01 7.97 1.06
C ALA A 43 -4.04 8.96 0.39
N PRO A 44 -3.68 10.06 1.07
CA PRO A 44 -2.71 10.98 0.53
C PRO A 44 -1.37 10.25 0.27
N PRO A 45 -0.59 10.69 -0.72
CA PRO A 45 0.76 10.18 -0.90
C PRO A 45 1.51 10.32 0.43
N GLY A 46 2.19 9.25 0.84
CA GLY A 46 2.97 9.27 2.08
C GLY A 46 4.03 10.38 2.05
N PRO A 47 4.65 10.72 3.18
CA PRO A 47 5.60 11.84 3.33
C PRO A 47 6.90 11.81 2.48
N GLY A 48 6.95 11.08 1.37
CA GLY A 48 8.13 10.99 0.49
C GLY A 48 9.24 10.10 1.04
N TRP A 49 8.96 9.27 2.05
CA TRP A 49 9.98 8.40 2.66
C TRP A 49 10.63 7.48 1.61
N PRO A 50 11.97 7.37 1.61
CA PRO A 50 12.67 6.50 0.69
C PRO A 50 12.31 5.03 0.95
N PRO A 51 12.22 4.20 -0.11
CA PRO A 51 11.91 2.78 0.02
C PRO A 51 12.99 2.10 0.88
N GLY A 52 12.57 1.54 2.02
CA GLY A 52 13.46 0.86 2.98
C GLY A 52 13.56 1.51 4.35
N ASN A 53 13.11 2.76 4.53
CA ASN A 53 13.24 3.43 5.83
C ASN A 53 12.43 2.76 6.95
N TYR A 54 11.29 2.13 6.62
CA TYR A 54 10.46 1.39 7.58
C TYR A 54 11.08 0.05 8.02
N LEU A 55 12.12 -0.45 7.33
CA LEU A 55 12.84 -1.67 7.70
C LEU A 55 14.05 -1.41 8.60
N ASN A 56 14.46 -0.13 8.76
CA ASN A 56 15.60 0.27 9.57
C ASN A 56 15.25 0.50 11.05
N ALA A 57 14.01 0.25 11.48
CA ALA A 57 13.62 0.25 12.89
C ALA A 57 14.12 -1.02 13.62
N ARG A 58 15.35 -1.48 13.34
CA ARG A 58 15.98 -2.51 14.15
C ARG A 58 16.38 -1.86 15.46
N THR A 59 15.51 -2.08 16.45
CA THR A 59 15.84 -2.07 17.87
C THR A 59 16.50 -0.77 18.33
N ALA A 60 15.69 0.24 18.65
CA ALA A 60 16.08 1.07 19.76
C ALA A 60 16.18 0.12 20.96
N GLU A 61 17.42 -0.18 21.38
CA GLU A 61 17.64 -0.84 22.67
C GLU A 61 16.77 -0.11 23.71
N PRO A 62 16.03 -0.83 24.57
CA PRO A 62 15.38 -0.17 25.70
C PRO A 62 16.47 0.59 26.47
N PRO A 63 16.20 1.84 26.90
CA PRO A 63 17.20 2.61 27.64
C PRO A 63 17.70 1.78 28.83
N PRO A 64 19.01 1.80 29.14
CA PRO A 64 19.53 1.01 30.25
C PRO A 64 18.78 1.42 31.52
N HIS A 65 18.13 0.45 32.15
CA HIS A 65 17.54 0.64 33.47
C HIS A 65 18.68 0.97 34.43
N PHE A 66 18.75 2.23 34.87
CA PHE A 66 19.63 2.65 35.94
C PHE A 66 19.19 1.92 37.22
N GLN A 67 20.03 1.01 37.73
CA GLN A 67 19.85 0.41 39.05
C GLN A 67 20.75 1.18 40.02
N GLU A 68 20.13 1.71 41.08
CA GLU A 68 20.77 2.39 42.22
C GLU A 68 21.68 1.46 43.02
#